data_AF-A0A8K0U266-F1
#
_entry.id   AF-A0A8K0U266-F1
#
_cell.length_a   1.000
_cell.length_b   1.000
_cell.length_c   1.000
_cell.angle_alpha   90.00
_cell.angle_beta   90.00
_cell.angle_gamma   90.00
#
_symmetry.space_group_name_H-M   'P 1'
#
loop_
_entity.id
_entity.type
_entity.pdbx_description
1 polymer ?
#
loop_
_entity_poly.entity_id
_entity_poly.type
_entity_poly.pdbx_seq_one_letter_code
_entity_poly.pdbx_strand_id
1 'polypeptide(L)'
;MRFLPICPSATPLSYGSWSSSLLCRKTAVANYLTRRSRTTQAKRHADLDAVTGRDLDTFQASGVRPAIVASLHDAFPHVQQPTAMQKKLIHAVMDNKDLMLQDITGSGKSFAVLLALLSKPRAVTYDLGQKDKTSAKDAITTLLLVPHRDLAYQYLHWIYHIITAKGDTRPYALSSTVQVLVRHSNSKNLEPMLEAMVDPREDLSMLREHPPHILIATPNAAFDVIHRVPEILQLSTLSTVVVDEADALINSVSQNDKKRDKKKSAGKLHKHEQVLPQFLDLLFDVVQGRDIARPIEVRKSLLQRGLVPVSRPQLIMLSATMRNRLRTALFGAYGWYRRGKAVKLIKNGPSSRPTHKLNQSAIHHASQLIIQIVEREV
;
A
#
# COMPACT_ATOMS: atom_id res chain seq x y z
N MET A 1 -3.28 -7.98 -66.45
CA MET A 1 -3.30 -9.12 -67.38
C MET A 1 -1.98 -9.87 -67.23
N ARG A 2 -2.04 -11.19 -66.97
CA ARG A 2 -0.97 -12.20 -67.13
C ARG A 2 0.20 -12.13 -66.12
N PHE A 3 0.70 -13.19 -65.49
CA PHE A 3 0.35 -14.61 -65.34
C PHE A 3 1.12 -15.11 -64.09
N LEU A 4 0.52 -15.95 -63.24
CA LEU A 4 1.24 -16.87 -62.35
C LEU A 4 1.86 -18.01 -63.19
N PRO A 5 2.87 -18.73 -62.66
CA PRO A 5 2.57 -20.14 -62.35
C PRO A 5 3.24 -20.75 -61.09
N ILE A 6 2.43 -21.59 -60.42
CA ILE A 6 2.70 -22.99 -59.99
C ILE A 6 3.52 -23.25 -58.69
N CYS A 7 2.79 -23.78 -57.70
CA CYS A 7 3.26 -24.63 -56.59
C CYS A 7 3.60 -26.06 -57.08
N PRO A 8 4.41 -26.84 -56.34
CA PRO A 8 3.85 -27.87 -55.45
C PRO A 8 4.67 -27.96 -54.13
N SER A 9 4.35 -28.62 -53.03
CA SER A 9 3.31 -29.53 -52.52
C SER A 9 3.49 -29.57 -50.98
N ALA A 10 2.45 -29.98 -50.24
CA ALA A 10 2.39 -29.91 -48.77
C ALA A 10 3.02 -31.11 -48.02
N THR A 11 3.65 -30.80 -46.87
CA THR A 11 3.63 -31.48 -45.53
C THR A 11 4.19 -32.91 -45.30
N PRO A 12 4.52 -33.36 -44.05
CA PRO A 12 4.85 -32.63 -42.80
C PRO A 12 5.98 -33.26 -41.89
N LEU A 13 6.22 -32.61 -40.73
CA LEU A 13 6.75 -33.11 -39.43
C LEU A 13 8.27 -33.38 -39.27
N SER A 14 8.92 -32.55 -38.44
CA SER A 14 9.53 -33.03 -37.18
C SER A 14 9.89 -31.87 -36.24
N TYR A 15 9.60 -32.09 -34.96
CA TYR A 15 9.86 -31.25 -33.80
C TYR A 15 11.32 -30.78 -33.64
N GLY A 16 11.50 -29.56 -33.14
CA GLY A 16 12.81 -29.05 -32.72
C GLY A 16 12.77 -27.66 -32.06
N SER A 17 12.48 -27.65 -30.75
CA SER A 17 12.99 -26.72 -29.73
C SER A 17 13.16 -25.22 -30.10
N TRP A 18 12.19 -24.39 -29.74
CA TRP A 18 12.38 -22.94 -29.57
C TRP A 18 12.46 -22.61 -28.08
N SER A 19 13.69 -22.52 -27.54
CA SER A 19 13.96 -21.85 -26.28
C SER A 19 14.67 -20.52 -26.53
N SER A 20 13.92 -19.42 -26.70
CA SER A 20 14.39 -18.06 -26.38
C SER A 20 13.36 -17.00 -26.76
N SER A 21 12.45 -16.62 -25.84
CA SER A 21 11.71 -15.35 -25.97
C SER A 21 11.13 -14.79 -24.66
N LEU A 22 11.46 -15.38 -23.49
CA LEU A 22 11.01 -14.86 -22.18
C LEU A 22 11.93 -13.77 -21.59
N LEU A 23 13.16 -13.61 -22.09
CA LEU A 23 14.12 -12.65 -21.55
C LEU A 23 13.85 -11.20 -22.00
N CYS A 24 13.14 -11.00 -23.13
CA CYS A 24 12.88 -9.67 -23.68
C CYS A 24 11.67 -8.95 -23.04
N ARG A 25 10.81 -9.67 -22.30
CA ARG A 25 9.57 -9.13 -21.68
C ARG A 25 9.80 -8.37 -20.36
N LYS A 26 10.85 -8.71 -19.60
CA LYS A 26 11.09 -8.14 -18.24
C LYS A 26 11.91 -6.84 -18.25
N THR A 27 12.77 -6.67 -19.23
CA THR A 27 13.68 -5.52 -19.32
C THR A 27 12.97 -4.26 -19.81
N ALA A 28 11.98 -4.37 -20.70
CA ALA A 28 11.33 -3.20 -21.30
C ALA A 28 10.50 -2.36 -20.31
N VAL A 29 9.67 -3.00 -19.46
CA VAL A 29 8.84 -2.30 -18.46
C VAL A 29 9.68 -1.75 -17.30
N ALA A 30 10.65 -2.54 -16.82
CA ALA A 30 11.59 -2.10 -15.80
C ALA A 30 12.49 -0.94 -16.29
N ASN A 31 12.94 -0.99 -17.55
CA ASN A 31 13.72 0.09 -18.17
C ASN A 31 12.86 1.33 -18.43
N TYR A 32 11.57 1.18 -18.77
CA TYR A 32 10.68 2.34 -18.96
C TYR A 32 10.41 3.10 -17.65
N LEU A 33 10.12 2.38 -16.56
CA LEU A 33 9.91 2.96 -15.22
C LEU A 33 11.19 3.62 -14.67
N THR A 34 12.35 2.95 -14.81
CA THR A 34 13.63 3.49 -14.35
C THR A 34 14.12 4.67 -15.20
N ARG A 35 13.89 4.67 -16.52
CA ARG A 35 14.30 5.76 -17.42
C ARG A 35 13.43 7.01 -17.24
N ARG A 36 12.12 6.86 -17.01
CA ARG A 36 11.20 7.99 -16.71
C ARG A 36 11.42 8.56 -15.30
N SER A 37 11.75 7.71 -14.33
CA SER A 37 12.16 8.15 -12.98
C SER A 37 13.49 8.91 -13.00
N ARG A 38 14.49 8.45 -13.77
CA ARG A 38 15.79 9.14 -13.89
C ARG A 38 15.68 10.52 -14.55
N THR A 39 14.89 10.66 -15.62
CA THR A 39 14.74 11.94 -16.32
C THR A 39 13.92 12.97 -15.53
N THR A 40 12.90 12.54 -14.78
CA THR A 40 12.14 13.44 -13.89
C THR A 40 12.91 13.81 -12.62
N GLN A 41 13.75 12.90 -12.10
CA GLN A 41 14.58 13.15 -10.91
C GLN A 41 15.78 14.05 -11.22
N ALA A 42 16.46 13.87 -12.37
CA ALA A 42 17.56 14.74 -12.79
C ALA A 42 17.10 16.19 -13.06
N LYS A 43 15.90 16.36 -13.63
CA LYS A 43 15.32 17.69 -13.86
C LYS A 43 14.86 18.37 -12.56
N ARG A 44 14.44 17.60 -11.55
CA ARG A 44 14.08 18.11 -10.22
C ARG A 44 15.30 18.52 -9.38
N HIS A 45 16.41 17.80 -9.49
CA HIS A 45 17.65 18.14 -8.77
C HIS A 45 18.29 19.44 -9.27
N ALA A 46 18.15 19.79 -10.55
CA ALA A 46 18.72 21.03 -11.11
C ALA A 46 17.92 22.31 -10.76
N ASP A 47 16.64 22.18 -10.39
CA ASP A 47 15.75 23.31 -10.04
C ASP A 47 15.76 23.64 -8.53
N LEU A 48 16.48 22.86 -7.71
CA LEU A 48 16.51 22.96 -6.26
C LEU A 48 17.52 24.00 -5.73
N ASP A 49 18.38 24.55 -6.60
CA ASP A 49 19.47 25.45 -6.21
C ASP A 49 19.06 26.94 -6.16
N ALA A 50 17.78 27.27 -6.43
CA ALA A 50 17.28 28.65 -6.44
C ALA A 50 16.10 28.94 -5.47
N VAL A 51 15.91 28.09 -4.46
CA VAL A 51 14.73 28.16 -3.58
C VAL A 51 15.08 28.79 -2.23
N THR A 52 14.48 29.93 -1.91
CA THR A 52 14.67 30.62 -0.62
C THR A 52 14.17 29.75 0.54
N GLY A 53 14.79 29.86 1.73
CA GLY A 53 14.54 28.97 2.88
C GLY A 53 13.11 28.90 3.43
N ARG A 54 12.16 29.71 2.93
CA ARG A 54 10.72 29.63 3.26
C ARG A 54 9.93 28.63 2.40
N ASP A 55 10.40 28.32 1.19
CA ASP A 55 9.68 27.45 0.25
C ASP A 55 9.94 25.95 0.50
N LEU A 56 11.01 25.61 1.22
CA LEU A 56 11.35 24.24 1.64
C LEU A 56 10.36 23.67 2.67
N ASP A 57 9.52 24.53 3.26
CA ASP A 57 8.63 24.14 4.35
C ASP A 57 7.23 23.71 3.91
N THR A 58 6.96 23.65 2.60
CA THR A 58 5.65 23.33 2.04
C THR A 58 5.43 21.83 1.80
N PHE A 59 4.16 21.40 1.71
CA PHE A 59 3.82 20.04 1.26
C PHE A 59 4.33 19.74 -0.15
N GLN A 60 4.30 20.73 -1.04
CA GLN A 60 4.79 20.61 -2.41
C GLN A 60 6.31 20.35 -2.44
N ALA A 61 7.09 21.13 -1.68
CA ALA A 61 8.53 20.90 -1.55
C ALA A 61 8.86 19.54 -0.93
N SER A 62 7.99 19.03 -0.06
CA SER A 62 8.12 17.69 0.53
C SER A 62 7.90 16.55 -0.47
N GLY A 63 7.34 16.84 -1.65
CA GLY A 63 7.08 15.86 -2.72
C GLY A 63 5.60 15.58 -2.99
N VAL A 64 4.67 16.27 -2.33
CA VAL A 64 3.23 16.15 -2.61
C VAL A 64 2.90 16.85 -3.94
N ARG A 65 2.05 16.26 -4.78
CA ARG A 65 1.70 16.85 -6.08
C ARG A 65 0.94 18.17 -5.89
N PRO A 66 1.19 19.22 -6.71
CA PRO A 66 0.51 20.52 -6.57
C PRO A 66 -1.02 20.43 -6.60
N ALA A 67 -1.58 19.54 -7.44
CA ALA A 67 -3.02 19.31 -7.49
C ALA A 67 -3.59 18.79 -6.16
N ILE A 68 -2.88 17.86 -5.51
CA ILE A 68 -3.26 17.31 -4.20
C ILE A 68 -3.08 18.35 -3.09
N VAL A 69 -2.02 19.17 -3.14
CA VAL A 69 -1.82 20.27 -2.18
C VAL A 69 -2.95 21.30 -2.28
N ALA A 70 -3.35 21.67 -3.50
CA ALA A 70 -4.45 22.62 -3.68
C ALA A 70 -5.76 22.05 -3.12
N SER A 71 -6.13 20.80 -3.47
CA SER A 71 -7.34 20.20 -2.91
C SER A 71 -7.25 19.91 -1.41
N LEU A 72 -6.05 19.67 -0.87
CA LEU A 72 -5.81 19.56 0.56
C LEU A 72 -6.16 20.85 1.29
N HIS A 73 -5.74 22.01 0.77
CA HIS A 73 -6.05 23.29 1.40
C HIS A 73 -7.52 23.66 1.30
N ASP A 74 -8.20 23.27 0.22
CA ASP A 74 -9.64 23.43 0.07
C ASP A 74 -10.42 22.53 1.05
N ALA A 75 -10.02 21.25 1.17
CA ALA A 75 -10.65 20.27 2.05
C ALA A 75 -10.37 20.53 3.54
N PHE A 76 -9.14 20.95 3.86
CA PHE A 76 -8.66 21.13 5.23
C PHE A 76 -7.90 22.45 5.37
N PRO A 77 -8.61 23.61 5.44
CA PRO A 77 -7.98 24.94 5.50
C PRO A 77 -7.03 25.16 6.69
N HIS A 78 -7.15 24.36 7.75
CA HIS A 78 -6.27 24.44 8.92
C HIS A 78 -4.94 23.69 8.74
N VAL A 79 -4.80 22.87 7.69
CA VAL A 79 -3.58 22.10 7.40
C VAL A 79 -2.73 22.87 6.39
N GLN A 80 -1.91 23.79 6.89
CA GLN A 80 -1.13 24.71 6.05
C GLN A 80 0.27 24.18 5.72
N GLN A 81 0.98 23.62 6.71
CA GLN A 81 2.36 23.16 6.53
C GLN A 81 2.59 21.78 7.17
N PRO A 82 3.45 20.93 6.57
CA PRO A 82 3.87 19.68 7.16
C PRO A 82 4.77 19.89 8.38
N THR A 83 4.63 19.04 9.39
CA THR A 83 5.61 18.97 10.48
C THR A 83 6.96 18.45 9.98
N ALA A 84 8.05 18.72 10.71
CA ALA A 84 9.38 18.22 10.34
C ALA A 84 9.45 16.70 10.15
N MET A 85 8.67 15.93 10.92
CA MET A 85 8.57 14.48 10.76
C MET A 85 7.79 14.10 9.50
N GLN A 86 6.69 14.80 9.21
CA GLN A 86 5.91 14.59 7.99
C GLN A 86 6.72 14.88 6.73
N LYS A 87 7.55 15.94 6.72
CA LYS A 87 8.48 16.24 5.60
C LYS A 87 9.41 15.05 5.34
N LYS A 88 10.11 14.58 6.38
CA LYS A 88 11.03 13.43 6.29
C LYS A 88 10.32 12.15 5.83
N LEU A 89 9.11 11.91 6.33
CA LEU A 89 8.25 10.79 5.94
C LEU A 89 7.92 10.87 4.44
N ILE A 90 7.35 11.99 3.98
CA ILE A 90 6.91 12.17 2.59
C ILE A 90 8.11 12.00 1.65
N HIS A 91 9.26 12.63 1.92
CA HIS A 91 10.47 12.46 1.12
C HIS A 91 10.91 10.99 1.04
N ALA A 92 10.98 10.29 2.18
CA ALA A 92 11.38 8.87 2.19
C ALA A 92 10.39 7.97 1.44
N VAL A 93 9.09 8.27 1.50
CA VAL A 93 8.06 7.57 0.71
C VAL A 93 8.29 7.79 -0.79
N MET A 94 8.51 9.04 -1.21
CA MET A 94 8.69 9.40 -2.62
C MET A 94 10.02 8.88 -3.20
N ASP A 95 11.05 8.71 -2.36
CA ASP A 95 12.34 8.09 -2.71
C ASP A 95 12.25 6.56 -2.90
N ASN A 96 11.08 5.94 -2.70
CA ASN A 96 10.88 4.49 -2.74
C ASN A 96 11.80 3.69 -1.81
N LYS A 97 12.21 4.27 -0.67
CA LYS A 97 13.02 3.60 0.36
C LYS A 97 12.15 2.88 1.36
N ASP A 98 12.52 1.65 1.75
CA ASP A 98 11.87 0.98 2.87
C ASP A 98 11.96 1.87 4.12
N LEU A 99 10.85 2.05 4.83
CA LEU A 99 10.73 3.06 5.88
C LEU A 99 10.09 2.49 7.14
N MET A 100 10.75 2.72 8.27
CA MET A 100 10.21 2.46 9.60
C MET A 100 10.07 3.79 10.34
N LEU A 101 8.85 4.12 10.74
CA LEU A 101 8.56 5.35 11.47
C LEU A 101 7.97 5.04 12.85
N GLN A 102 8.58 5.65 13.87
CA GLN A 102 8.12 5.64 15.25
C GLN A 102 7.97 7.08 15.74
N ASP A 103 6.74 7.49 16.06
CA ASP A 103 6.45 8.81 16.61
C ASP A 103 5.17 8.78 17.47
N ILE A 104 5.02 9.73 18.38
CA ILE A 104 3.86 9.81 19.30
C ILE A 104 2.53 9.88 18.55
N THR A 105 1.45 9.32 19.12
CA THR A 105 0.10 9.44 18.55
C THR A 105 -0.30 10.91 18.35
N GLY A 106 -1.18 11.17 17.38
CA GLY A 106 -1.62 12.53 17.05
C GLY A 106 -0.61 13.40 16.30
N SER A 107 0.57 12.89 15.92
CA SER A 107 1.55 13.66 15.12
C SER A 107 1.25 13.74 13.61
N GLY A 108 0.13 13.18 13.17
CA GLY A 108 -0.32 13.23 11.77
C GLY A 108 0.48 12.34 10.82
N LYS A 109 1.07 11.23 11.29
CA LYS A 109 1.81 10.25 10.46
C LYS A 109 0.93 9.64 9.37
N SER A 110 -0.24 9.14 9.78
CA SER A 110 -1.20 8.46 8.90
C SER A 110 -1.67 9.39 7.78
N PHE A 111 -1.94 10.65 8.14
CA PHE A 111 -2.30 11.68 7.17
C PHE A 111 -1.14 12.03 6.21
N ALA A 112 0.09 12.16 6.70
CA ALA A 112 1.23 12.46 5.84
C ALA A 112 1.62 11.30 4.93
N VAL A 113 1.53 10.05 5.39
CA VAL A 113 1.73 8.89 4.48
C VAL A 113 0.64 8.90 3.41
N LEU A 114 -0.61 9.20 3.76
CA LEU A 114 -1.70 9.29 2.78
C LEU A 114 -1.38 10.28 1.66
N LEU A 115 -0.99 11.52 2.02
CA LEU A 115 -0.64 12.55 1.04
C LEU A 115 0.50 12.12 0.10
N ALA A 116 1.49 11.41 0.66
CA ALA A 116 2.57 10.84 -0.14
C ALA A 116 2.07 9.74 -1.09
N LEU A 117 1.20 8.84 -0.63
CA LEU A 117 0.62 7.76 -1.44
C LEU A 117 -0.26 8.29 -2.58
N LEU A 118 -1.09 9.30 -2.33
CA LEU A 118 -1.88 9.99 -3.37
C LEU A 118 -0.99 10.68 -4.42
N SER A 119 0.24 11.07 -4.03
CA SER A 119 1.19 11.72 -4.91
C SER A 119 2.04 10.75 -5.73
N LYS A 120 2.01 9.45 -5.40
CA LYS A 120 2.76 8.42 -6.13
C LYS A 120 2.22 8.19 -7.54
N PRO A 121 3.09 7.84 -8.49
CA PRO A 121 2.65 7.44 -9.82
C PRO A 121 1.82 6.16 -9.73
N ARG A 122 0.69 6.15 -10.44
CA ARG A 122 -0.10 4.94 -10.68
C ARG A 122 0.48 4.19 -11.87
N ALA A 123 0.68 2.89 -11.72
CA ALA A 123 1.05 2.00 -12.81
C ALA A 123 -0.20 1.57 -13.56
N VAL A 124 -0.06 1.36 -14.86
CA VAL A 124 -1.13 0.88 -15.73
C VAL A 124 -0.66 -0.42 -16.38
N THR A 125 -1.54 -1.41 -16.44
CA THR A 125 -1.29 -2.69 -17.07
C THR A 125 -1.79 -2.66 -18.51
N TYR A 126 -1.18 -3.48 -19.38
CA TYR A 126 -1.59 -3.62 -20.78
C TYR A 126 -1.92 -5.08 -21.03
N ASP A 127 -3.11 -5.35 -21.58
CA ASP A 127 -3.48 -6.70 -21.99
C ASP A 127 -2.70 -7.11 -23.24
N LEU A 128 -1.75 -8.03 -23.08
CA LEU A 128 -0.88 -8.53 -24.16
C LEU A 128 -1.61 -9.44 -25.17
N GLY A 129 -2.91 -9.69 -24.98
CA GLY A 129 -3.75 -10.58 -25.80
C GLY A 129 -4.67 -9.87 -26.81
N GLN A 130 -4.86 -8.56 -26.69
CA GLN A 130 -5.59 -7.78 -27.68
C GLN A 130 -4.60 -7.09 -28.62
N LYS A 131 -4.78 -7.25 -29.94
CA LYS A 131 -3.98 -6.57 -30.97
C LYS A 131 -4.10 -5.04 -30.90
N ASP A 132 -5.10 -4.55 -30.17
CA ASP A 132 -5.29 -3.14 -29.87
C ASP A 132 -4.49 -2.72 -28.64
N LYS A 133 -3.36 -2.04 -28.89
CA LYS A 133 -2.48 -1.43 -27.88
C LYS A 133 -3.12 -0.28 -27.08
N THR A 134 -4.44 -0.14 -27.12
CA THR A 134 -5.18 1.06 -26.68
C THR A 134 -5.84 0.95 -25.31
N SER A 135 -6.05 -0.25 -24.77
CA SER A 135 -6.75 -0.42 -23.49
C SER A 135 -5.79 -0.63 -22.33
N ALA A 136 -5.17 0.45 -21.88
CA ALA A 136 -4.37 0.45 -20.65
C ALA A 136 -5.33 0.33 -19.45
N LYS A 137 -5.22 -0.76 -18.67
CA LYS A 137 -6.06 -1.03 -17.50
C LYS A 137 -5.37 -0.55 -16.23
N ASP A 138 -6.11 0.21 -15.45
CA ASP A 138 -5.72 0.60 -14.11
C ASP A 138 -5.36 -0.62 -13.24
N ALA A 139 -4.50 -0.43 -12.25
CA ALA A 139 -4.05 -1.51 -11.38
C ALA A 139 -3.80 -1.04 -9.94
N ILE A 140 -3.87 -2.00 -9.02
CA ILE A 140 -3.58 -1.78 -7.60
C ILE A 140 -2.08 -1.66 -7.40
N THR A 141 -1.62 -0.46 -7.04
CA THR A 141 -0.17 -0.21 -6.87
C THR A 141 0.23 -0.02 -5.42
N THR A 142 -0.73 0.31 -4.55
CA THR A 142 -0.51 0.57 -3.14
C THR A 142 -1.48 -0.24 -2.31
N LEU A 143 -0.95 -0.99 -1.34
CA LEU A 143 -1.73 -1.67 -0.31
C LEU A 143 -1.47 -1.02 1.05
N LEU A 144 -2.50 -0.49 1.69
CA LEU A 144 -2.45 0.10 3.02
C LEU A 144 -3.18 -0.81 4.01
N LEU A 145 -2.42 -1.49 4.87
CA LEU A 145 -2.93 -2.38 5.90
C LEU A 145 -3.13 -1.61 7.20
N VAL A 146 -4.32 -1.73 7.78
CA VAL A 146 -4.73 -1.07 9.04
C VAL A 146 -5.28 -2.10 10.04
N PRO A 147 -5.16 -1.87 11.36
CA PRO A 147 -5.60 -2.82 12.39
C PRO A 147 -7.11 -3.04 12.45
N HIS A 148 -7.91 -2.01 12.23
CA HIS A 148 -9.37 -2.07 12.36
C HIS A 148 -10.08 -1.19 11.32
N ARG A 149 -11.38 -1.42 11.16
CA ARG A 149 -12.22 -0.78 10.14
C ARG A 149 -12.31 0.74 10.31
N ASP A 150 -12.32 1.24 11.54
CA ASP A 150 -12.50 2.67 11.80
C ASP A 150 -11.30 3.48 11.31
N LEU A 151 -10.08 2.94 11.43
CA LEU A 151 -8.90 3.56 10.83
C LEU A 151 -8.99 3.53 9.30
N ALA A 152 -9.50 2.44 8.71
CA ALA A 152 -9.73 2.37 7.26
C ALA A 152 -10.70 3.45 6.78
N TYR A 153 -11.81 3.64 7.50
CA TYR A 153 -12.80 4.67 7.22
C TYR A 153 -12.26 6.08 7.41
N GLN A 154 -11.41 6.29 8.42
CA GLN A 154 -10.73 7.56 8.61
C GLN A 154 -9.86 7.94 7.40
N TYR A 155 -9.08 6.98 6.87
CA TYR A 155 -8.32 7.21 5.64
C TYR A 155 -9.24 7.50 4.45
N LEU A 156 -10.31 6.72 4.26
CA LEU A 156 -11.26 6.93 3.17
C LEU A 156 -11.91 8.31 3.24
N HIS A 157 -12.29 8.76 4.44
CA HIS A 157 -12.86 10.08 4.69
C HIS A 157 -11.89 11.20 4.27
N TRP A 158 -10.62 11.10 4.68
CA TRP A 158 -9.61 12.09 4.25
C TRP A 158 -9.43 12.11 2.74
N ILE A 159 -9.38 10.94 2.09
CA ILE A 159 -9.24 10.85 0.64
C ILE A 159 -10.45 11.43 -0.06
N TYR A 160 -11.65 11.06 0.38
CA TYR A 160 -12.91 11.56 -0.17
C TYR A 160 -12.91 13.08 -0.22
N HIS A 161 -12.66 13.74 0.92
CA HIS A 161 -12.65 15.20 0.97
C HIS A 161 -11.56 15.83 0.11
N ILE A 162 -10.36 15.24 0.04
CA ILE A 162 -9.28 15.74 -0.82
C ILE A 162 -9.64 15.61 -2.31
N ILE A 163 -10.32 14.54 -2.72
CA ILE A 163 -10.66 14.33 -4.14
C ILE A 163 -11.87 15.19 -4.54
N THR A 164 -12.88 15.28 -3.68
CA THR A 164 -14.14 15.98 -3.98
C THR A 164 -14.11 17.48 -3.74
N ALA A 165 -13.11 18.02 -3.03
CA ALA A 165 -13.01 19.45 -2.73
C ALA A 165 -13.09 20.36 -3.96
N LYS A 166 -12.59 19.90 -5.11
CA LYS A 166 -12.63 20.64 -6.38
C LYS A 166 -13.77 20.23 -7.31
N GLY A 167 -14.73 19.44 -6.80
CA GLY A 167 -15.90 18.98 -7.54
C GLY A 167 -15.55 18.06 -8.71
N ASP A 168 -14.58 17.15 -8.55
CA ASP A 168 -14.31 16.14 -9.59
C ASP A 168 -15.58 15.32 -9.84
N THR A 169 -16.21 15.51 -11.00
CA THR A 169 -17.50 14.92 -11.38
C THR A 169 -17.36 13.61 -12.13
N ARG A 170 -16.13 13.06 -12.24
CA ARG A 170 -15.92 11.79 -12.94
C ARG A 170 -16.61 10.65 -12.17
N PRO A 171 -17.46 9.85 -12.84
CA PRO A 171 -18.02 8.65 -12.24
C PRO A 171 -16.90 7.74 -11.73
N TYR A 172 -17.07 7.14 -10.55
CA TYR A 172 -16.11 6.19 -9.98
C TYR A 172 -14.71 6.78 -9.75
N ALA A 173 -14.58 8.11 -9.62
CA ALA A 173 -13.30 8.76 -9.33
C ALA A 173 -12.76 8.32 -7.96
N LEU A 174 -13.64 8.14 -6.97
CA LEU A 174 -13.24 7.67 -5.65
C LEU A 174 -12.84 6.21 -5.73
N SER A 175 -13.68 5.33 -6.26
CA SER A 175 -13.39 3.88 -6.35
C SER A 175 -12.17 3.56 -7.22
N SER A 176 -11.87 4.38 -8.24
CA SER A 176 -10.64 4.26 -9.03
C SER A 176 -9.41 4.78 -8.29
N THR A 177 -9.56 5.68 -7.31
CA THR A 177 -8.44 6.19 -6.53
C THR A 177 -8.19 5.36 -5.28
N VAL A 178 -9.25 5.00 -4.58
CA VAL A 178 -9.23 4.25 -3.34
C VAL A 178 -10.43 3.32 -3.22
N GLN A 179 -10.19 2.10 -2.72
CA GLN A 179 -11.26 1.28 -2.16
C GLN A 179 -10.83 0.73 -0.78
N VAL A 180 -11.81 0.48 0.08
CA VAL A 180 -11.66 -0.05 1.43
C VAL A 180 -12.23 -1.47 1.47
N LEU A 181 -11.35 -2.45 1.66
CA LEU A 181 -11.67 -3.86 1.82
C LEU A 181 -11.70 -4.21 3.31
N VAL A 182 -12.89 -4.23 3.90
CA VAL A 182 -13.10 -4.57 5.31
C VAL A 182 -14.36 -5.39 5.49
N ARG A 183 -14.38 -6.23 6.51
CA ARG A 183 -15.62 -6.89 6.93
C ARG A 183 -16.54 -5.83 7.56
N HIS A 184 -17.64 -5.51 6.89
CA HIS A 184 -18.63 -4.55 7.38
C HIS A 184 -20.01 -5.20 7.51
N SER A 185 -20.88 -4.52 8.24
CA SER A 185 -22.31 -4.79 8.32
C SER A 185 -23.01 -3.58 7.71
N ASN A 186 -24.04 -3.79 6.91
CA ASN A 186 -24.77 -2.75 6.16
C ASN A 186 -25.01 -1.48 7.00
N SER A 187 -24.19 -0.44 6.80
CA SER A 187 -24.33 0.84 7.48
C SER A 187 -24.81 1.88 6.48
N LYS A 188 -26.01 2.41 6.73
CA LYS A 188 -26.68 3.43 5.91
C LYS A 188 -26.08 4.83 6.08
N ASN A 189 -25.11 5.01 6.97
CA ASN A 189 -24.54 6.33 7.30
C ASN A 189 -23.33 6.72 6.42
N LEU A 190 -22.89 5.85 5.50
CA LEU A 190 -21.71 6.05 4.65
C LEU A 190 -22.07 6.27 3.16
N GLU A 191 -23.33 6.58 2.87
CA GLU A 191 -23.91 6.74 1.52
C GLU A 191 -22.98 7.40 0.47
N PRO A 192 -22.32 8.55 0.71
CA PRO A 192 -21.49 9.17 -0.33
C PRO A 192 -20.19 8.42 -0.65
N MET A 193 -19.79 7.45 0.18
CA MET A 193 -18.52 6.72 0.09
C MET A 193 -18.72 5.23 -0.19
N LEU A 194 -19.98 4.78 -0.31
CA LEU A 194 -20.35 3.37 -0.54
C LEU A 194 -19.68 2.79 -1.81
N GLU A 195 -19.50 3.58 -2.86
CA GLU A 195 -18.85 3.12 -4.10
C GLU A 195 -17.39 2.66 -3.90
N ALA A 196 -16.75 3.08 -2.81
CA ALA A 196 -15.39 2.73 -2.48
C ALA A 196 -15.30 1.68 -1.36
N MET A 197 -16.43 1.14 -0.89
CA MET A 197 -16.45 0.13 0.18
C MET A 197 -16.70 -1.26 -0.40
N VAL A 198 -15.95 -2.24 0.10
CA VAL A 198 -16.01 -3.62 -0.39
C VAL A 198 -15.94 -4.58 0.79
N ASP A 199 -16.95 -5.45 0.95
CA ASP A 199 -16.87 -6.56 1.90
C ASP A 199 -16.21 -7.78 1.22
N PRO A 200 -15.18 -8.39 1.83
CA PRO A 200 -14.53 -9.59 1.29
C PRO A 200 -15.47 -10.79 1.10
N ARG A 201 -16.68 -10.78 1.69
CA ARG A 201 -17.69 -11.85 1.61
C ARG A 201 -18.71 -11.63 0.48
N GLU A 202 -18.84 -10.41 0.00
CA GLU A 202 -19.82 -10.04 -1.02
C GLU A 202 -19.23 -10.12 -2.44
N ASP A 203 -19.92 -9.54 -3.42
CA ASP A 203 -19.41 -9.39 -4.77
C ASP A 203 -18.23 -8.42 -4.81
N LEU A 204 -17.21 -8.79 -5.58
CA LEU A 204 -15.95 -8.05 -5.72
C LEU A 204 -15.82 -7.43 -7.12
N SER A 205 -16.95 -7.25 -7.82
CA SER A 205 -17.05 -6.62 -9.14
C SER A 205 -16.41 -5.23 -9.15
N MET A 206 -16.65 -4.40 -8.14
CA MET A 206 -16.03 -3.06 -8.04
C MET A 206 -14.50 -3.08 -8.05
N LEU A 207 -13.87 -4.05 -7.38
CA LEU A 207 -12.39 -4.22 -7.43
C LEU A 207 -11.91 -4.70 -8.79
N ARG A 208 -12.73 -5.48 -9.50
CA ARG A 208 -12.40 -6.02 -10.82
C ARG A 208 -12.57 -4.98 -11.93
N GLU A 209 -13.64 -4.21 -11.87
CA GLU A 209 -14.02 -3.22 -12.90
C GLU A 209 -13.27 -1.90 -12.72
N HIS A 210 -13.06 -1.47 -11.46
CA HIS A 210 -12.41 -0.21 -11.12
C HIS A 210 -11.23 -0.43 -10.16
N PRO A 211 -10.19 -1.19 -10.55
CA PRO A 211 -9.08 -1.53 -9.65
C PRO A 211 -8.40 -0.27 -9.08
N PRO A 212 -8.45 -0.02 -7.76
CA PRO A 212 -8.06 1.26 -7.17
C PRO A 212 -6.56 1.49 -7.23
N HIS A 213 -6.10 2.75 -7.26
CA HIS A 213 -4.68 3.06 -7.02
C HIS A 213 -4.22 2.62 -5.62
N ILE A 214 -5.04 2.91 -4.59
CA ILE A 214 -4.80 2.57 -3.18
C ILE A 214 -5.88 1.61 -2.70
N LEU A 215 -5.50 0.38 -2.34
CA LEU A 215 -6.38 -0.52 -1.61
C LEU A 215 -6.08 -0.41 -0.12
N ILE A 216 -7.08 -0.03 0.67
CA ILE A 216 -6.99 -0.01 2.14
C ILE A 216 -7.67 -1.27 2.64
N ALA A 217 -7.02 -2.05 3.51
CA ALA A 217 -7.61 -3.29 4.00
C ALA A 217 -7.22 -3.60 5.44
N THR A 218 -8.10 -4.33 6.13
CA THR A 218 -7.65 -5.07 7.32
C THR A 218 -6.96 -6.36 6.88
N PRO A 219 -5.93 -6.85 7.59
CA PRO A 219 -5.22 -8.07 7.18
C PRO A 219 -6.14 -9.28 6.99
N ASN A 220 -7.14 -9.44 7.86
CA ASN A 220 -8.11 -10.52 7.75
C ASN A 220 -8.94 -10.44 6.46
N ALA A 221 -9.46 -9.25 6.11
CA ALA A 221 -10.25 -9.07 4.90
C ALA A 221 -9.41 -9.28 3.63
N ALA A 222 -8.17 -8.78 3.59
CA ALA A 222 -7.26 -9.02 2.48
C ALA A 222 -6.92 -10.52 2.35
N PHE A 223 -6.71 -11.20 3.47
CA PHE A 223 -6.42 -12.63 3.50
C PHE A 223 -7.60 -13.47 3.02
N ASP A 224 -8.84 -13.12 3.40
CA ASP A 224 -10.05 -13.78 2.90
C ASP A 224 -10.12 -13.75 1.37
N VAL A 225 -9.85 -12.58 0.76
CA VAL A 225 -9.87 -12.44 -0.70
C VAL A 225 -8.73 -13.22 -1.36
N ILE A 226 -7.52 -13.25 -0.78
CA ILE A 226 -6.43 -14.09 -1.32
C ILE A 226 -6.82 -15.57 -1.32
N HIS A 227 -7.51 -16.05 -0.29
CA HIS A 227 -7.90 -17.46 -0.20
C HIS A 227 -9.08 -17.80 -1.12
N ARG A 228 -10.02 -16.86 -1.29
CA ARG A 228 -11.22 -17.07 -2.10
C ARG A 228 -10.95 -16.83 -3.60
N VAL A 229 -10.40 -15.67 -3.94
CA VAL A 229 -10.18 -15.22 -5.33
C VAL A 229 -8.90 -14.35 -5.43
N PRO A 230 -7.70 -14.95 -5.41
CA PRO A 230 -6.43 -14.21 -5.36
C PRO A 230 -6.19 -13.30 -6.57
N GLU A 231 -6.85 -13.59 -7.69
CA GLU A 231 -6.70 -12.85 -8.96
C GLU A 231 -7.27 -11.43 -8.89
N ILE A 232 -8.20 -11.18 -7.96
CA ILE A 232 -8.88 -9.87 -7.82
C ILE A 232 -7.96 -8.81 -7.23
N LEU A 233 -7.10 -9.16 -6.28
CA LEU A 233 -6.22 -8.18 -5.64
C LEU A 233 -5.04 -7.75 -6.53
N GLN A 234 -4.78 -8.47 -7.62
CA GLN A 234 -3.72 -8.17 -8.60
C GLN A 234 -2.39 -7.79 -7.93
N LEU A 235 -1.99 -8.53 -6.88
CA LEU A 235 -0.88 -8.09 -6.01
C LEU A 235 0.45 -7.97 -6.78
N SER A 236 0.59 -8.58 -7.96
CA SER A 236 1.76 -8.46 -8.82
C SER A 236 2.09 -7.04 -9.28
N THR A 237 1.14 -6.11 -9.26
CA THR A 237 1.35 -4.71 -9.62
C THR A 237 1.71 -3.82 -8.43
N LEU A 238 1.74 -4.37 -7.20
CA LEU A 238 2.08 -3.60 -6.02
C LEU A 238 3.51 -3.07 -6.09
N SER A 239 3.62 -1.76 -5.93
CA SER A 239 4.87 -1.02 -5.79
C SER A 239 5.15 -0.65 -4.33
N THR A 240 4.09 -0.55 -3.52
CA THR A 240 4.15 0.00 -2.16
C THR A 240 3.21 -0.78 -1.25
N VAL A 241 3.71 -1.18 -0.08
CA VAL A 241 2.93 -1.77 1.01
C VAL A 241 3.15 -0.92 2.25
N VAL A 242 2.06 -0.44 2.84
CA VAL A 242 2.08 0.33 4.08
C VAL A 242 1.35 -0.47 5.16
N VAL A 243 1.92 -0.50 6.35
CA VAL A 243 1.29 -1.06 7.55
C VAL A 243 1.21 0.05 8.56
N ASP A 244 0.01 0.58 8.79
CA ASP A 244 -0.23 1.55 9.85
C ASP A 244 -0.52 0.83 11.17
N GLU A 245 -0.16 1.47 12.28
CA GLU A 245 -0.24 0.90 13.63
C GLU A 245 0.33 -0.53 13.72
N ALA A 246 1.55 -0.71 13.19
CA ALA A 246 2.20 -2.02 13.11
C ALA A 246 2.35 -2.74 14.47
N ASP A 247 2.41 -1.97 15.56
CA ASP A 247 2.38 -2.49 16.93
C ASP A 247 1.04 -3.15 17.27
N ALA A 248 -0.09 -2.58 16.87
CA ALA A 248 -1.39 -3.22 17.07
C ALA A 248 -1.50 -4.54 16.27
N LEU A 249 -0.90 -4.57 15.08
CA LEU A 249 -1.00 -5.71 14.15
C LEU A 249 -0.07 -6.89 14.44
N ILE A 250 1.09 -6.67 15.09
CA ILE A 250 2.13 -7.71 15.28
C ILE A 250 2.23 -8.19 16.74
N ASN A 251 1.75 -7.42 17.72
CA ASN A 251 2.03 -7.67 19.15
C ASN A 251 1.29 -8.84 19.83
N SER A 252 0.59 -9.74 19.12
CA SER A 252 -0.02 -10.92 19.77
C SER A 252 0.97 -12.03 20.19
N VAL A 253 2.29 -11.76 20.21
CA VAL A 253 3.28 -12.63 20.86
C VAL A 253 3.57 -12.15 22.29
N SER A 254 2.60 -12.30 23.19
CA SER A 254 2.89 -12.38 24.62
C SER A 254 3.32 -13.81 24.94
N GLN A 255 4.62 -14.11 24.85
CA GLN A 255 5.20 -15.35 25.40
C GLN A 255 5.36 -15.26 26.93
N ASN A 256 4.34 -14.76 27.62
CA ASN A 256 4.26 -14.78 29.08
C ASN A 256 3.35 -15.91 29.60
N ASP A 257 3.04 -16.90 28.77
CA ASP A 257 2.60 -18.20 29.28
C ASP A 257 3.81 -18.91 29.88
N LYS A 258 3.98 -18.67 31.19
CA LYS A 258 4.91 -19.38 32.06
C LYS A 258 4.87 -20.88 31.75
N LYS A 259 6.04 -21.50 31.86
CA LYS A 259 6.41 -22.92 31.62
C LYS A 259 5.50 -24.03 32.19
N ARG A 260 4.25 -23.80 32.63
CA ARG A 260 3.41 -24.79 33.31
C ARG A 260 2.27 -25.40 32.51
N ASP A 261 1.86 -24.83 31.36
CA ASP A 261 0.69 -25.35 30.60
C ASP A 261 0.97 -25.81 29.16
N LYS A 262 2.24 -26.17 28.85
CA LYS A 262 2.66 -26.53 27.48
C LYS A 262 2.02 -27.78 26.87
N LYS A 263 1.24 -28.58 27.62
CA LYS A 263 0.68 -29.86 27.13
C LYS A 263 -0.81 -29.84 26.80
N LYS A 264 -1.57 -28.78 27.13
CA LYS A 264 -3.00 -28.67 26.80
C LYS A 264 -3.36 -27.48 25.91
N SER A 265 -2.51 -26.45 25.84
CA SER A 265 -2.73 -25.26 24.99
C SER A 265 -2.09 -25.37 23.59
N ALA A 266 -1.17 -26.31 23.35
CA ALA A 266 -0.57 -26.52 22.03
C ALA A 266 -1.61 -26.85 20.93
N GLY A 267 -2.74 -27.47 21.28
CA GLY A 267 -3.80 -27.79 20.31
C GLY A 267 -4.76 -26.63 19.97
N LYS A 268 -4.83 -25.58 20.80
CA LYS A 268 -5.79 -24.47 20.63
C LYS A 268 -5.14 -23.09 20.46
N LEU A 269 -3.90 -22.90 20.91
CA LEU A 269 -3.21 -21.60 20.90
C LEU A 269 -2.46 -21.30 19.59
N HIS A 270 -2.23 -22.32 18.74
CA HIS A 270 -1.67 -22.15 17.39
C HIS A 270 -2.72 -21.79 16.32
N LYS A 271 -4.01 -21.65 16.68
CA LYS A 271 -5.10 -21.46 15.68
C LYS A 271 -5.35 -20.00 15.28
N HIS A 272 -4.93 -19.03 16.08
CA HIS A 272 -4.95 -17.60 15.71
C HIS A 272 -3.55 -17.11 15.35
N GLU A 273 -2.86 -17.89 14.52
CA GLU A 273 -1.58 -17.52 13.95
C GLU A 273 -1.74 -16.23 13.13
N GLN A 274 -0.87 -15.27 13.42
CA GLN A 274 -1.00 -13.87 13.04
C GLN A 274 -1.16 -13.71 11.52
N VAL A 275 -2.32 -13.22 11.08
CA VAL A 275 -2.66 -13.10 9.64
C VAL A 275 -1.75 -12.12 8.91
N LEU A 276 -1.34 -11.02 9.55
CA LEU A 276 -0.43 -10.05 8.94
C LEU A 276 0.93 -10.68 8.56
N PRO A 277 1.64 -11.38 9.46
CA PRO A 277 2.88 -12.04 9.08
C PRO A 277 2.75 -13.01 7.91
N GLN A 278 1.72 -13.85 7.91
CA GLN A 278 1.47 -14.77 6.80
C GLN A 278 1.26 -14.01 5.49
N PHE A 279 0.46 -12.95 5.54
CA PHE A 279 0.18 -12.09 4.39
C PHE A 279 1.46 -11.39 3.87
N LEU A 280 2.27 -10.81 4.76
CA LEU A 280 3.51 -10.14 4.36
C LEU A 280 4.56 -11.13 3.84
N ASP A 281 4.61 -12.37 4.36
CA ASP A 281 5.47 -13.42 3.83
C ASP A 281 5.07 -13.84 2.40
N LEU A 282 3.82 -13.60 1.97
CA LEU A 282 3.42 -13.76 0.57
C LEU A 282 3.97 -12.67 -0.34
N LEU A 283 4.31 -11.49 0.19
CA LEU A 283 4.74 -10.31 -0.58
C LEU A 283 6.26 -10.10 -0.55
N PHE A 284 6.91 -10.46 0.55
CA PHE A 284 8.33 -10.22 0.81
C PHE A 284 9.09 -11.52 0.97
N ASP A 285 10.29 -11.58 0.39
CA ASP A 285 11.16 -12.75 0.55
C ASP A 285 11.56 -12.91 2.03
N VAL A 286 11.34 -14.12 2.55
CA VAL A 286 11.68 -14.47 3.93
C VAL A 286 13.17 -14.82 4.02
N VAL A 287 13.84 -14.31 5.05
CA VAL A 287 15.22 -14.70 5.37
C VAL A 287 15.24 -16.16 5.81
N GLN A 288 16.15 -16.96 5.23
CA GLN A 288 16.37 -18.36 5.58
C GLN A 288 16.51 -18.52 7.11
N GLY A 289 15.79 -19.48 7.70
CA GLY A 289 15.90 -19.80 9.13
C GLY A 289 14.61 -19.82 9.94
N ARG A 290 13.44 -19.51 9.34
CA ARG A 290 12.15 -19.89 9.93
C ARG A 290 11.73 -21.27 9.38
N ASP A 291 11.16 -22.11 10.24
CA ASP A 291 10.57 -23.42 9.91
C ASP A 291 9.26 -23.23 9.09
N ILE A 292 9.37 -22.59 7.93
CA ILE A 292 8.25 -22.02 7.16
C ILE A 292 8.28 -22.61 5.75
N ALA A 293 8.20 -23.93 5.63
CA ALA A 293 8.09 -24.58 4.33
C ALA A 293 6.82 -24.13 3.58
N ARG A 294 5.69 -23.99 4.30
CA ARG A 294 4.36 -23.73 3.72
C ARG A 294 4.19 -22.36 3.06
N PRO A 295 4.41 -21.20 3.72
CA PRO A 295 4.33 -19.89 3.05
C PRO A 295 5.27 -19.72 1.85
N ILE A 296 6.43 -20.39 1.85
CA ILE A 296 7.36 -20.37 0.71
C ILE A 296 6.76 -21.09 -0.49
N GLU A 297 6.12 -22.24 -0.29
CA GLU A 297 5.43 -22.98 -1.36
C GLU A 297 4.24 -22.20 -1.93
N VAL A 298 3.43 -21.59 -1.06
CA VAL A 298 2.29 -20.76 -1.48
C VAL A 298 2.77 -19.57 -2.31
N ARG A 299 3.79 -18.83 -1.84
CA ARG A 299 4.37 -17.71 -2.60
C ARG A 299 4.96 -18.17 -3.93
N LYS A 300 5.66 -19.31 -3.99
CA LYS A 300 6.18 -19.88 -5.25
C LYS A 300 5.06 -20.17 -6.24
N SER A 301 3.96 -20.79 -5.79
CA SER A 301 2.78 -21.07 -6.62
C SER A 301 2.14 -19.78 -7.14
N LEU A 302 1.95 -18.78 -6.28
CA LEU A 302 1.40 -17.47 -6.67
C LEU A 302 2.33 -16.70 -7.61
N LEU A 303 3.65 -16.81 -7.45
CA LEU A 303 4.65 -16.22 -8.35
C LEU A 303 4.59 -16.85 -9.74
N GLN A 304 4.43 -18.17 -9.84
CA GLN A 304 4.27 -18.87 -11.11
C GLN A 304 3.02 -18.43 -11.86
N ARG A 305 1.95 -18.13 -11.13
CA ARG A 305 0.69 -17.59 -11.66
C ARG A 305 0.74 -16.06 -11.91
N GLY A 306 1.83 -15.38 -11.54
CA GLY A 306 1.95 -13.93 -11.68
C GLY A 306 0.99 -13.13 -10.79
N LEU A 307 0.59 -13.69 -9.63
CA LEU A 307 -0.40 -13.10 -8.72
C LEU A 307 0.21 -12.30 -7.56
N VAL A 308 1.52 -12.40 -7.35
CA VAL A 308 2.27 -11.64 -6.33
C VAL A 308 3.45 -10.91 -6.96
N PRO A 309 4.00 -9.86 -6.30
CA PRO A 309 5.07 -9.05 -6.87
C PRO A 309 6.32 -9.88 -7.18
N VAL A 310 6.82 -9.75 -8.42
CA VAL A 310 8.12 -10.29 -8.83
C VAL A 310 9.25 -9.45 -8.23
N SER A 311 9.10 -8.12 -8.30
CA SER A 311 9.98 -7.18 -7.61
C SER A 311 9.45 -6.91 -6.21
N ARG A 312 10.36 -6.84 -5.25
CA ARG A 312 10.02 -6.45 -3.88
C ARG A 312 9.41 -5.03 -3.86
N PRO A 313 8.18 -4.84 -3.36
CA PRO A 313 7.61 -3.51 -3.19
C PRO A 313 8.32 -2.74 -2.06
N GLN A 314 8.17 -1.43 -2.02
CA GLN A 314 8.58 -0.62 -0.88
C GLN A 314 7.72 -0.98 0.34
N LEU A 315 8.35 -1.24 1.48
CA LEU A 315 7.66 -1.47 2.75
C LEU A 315 7.74 -0.23 3.65
N ILE A 316 6.58 0.26 4.09
CA ILE A 316 6.46 1.36 5.05
C ILE A 316 5.73 0.86 6.28
N MET A 317 6.32 0.96 7.47
CA MET A 317 5.65 0.67 8.73
C MET A 317 5.59 1.90 9.62
N LEU A 318 4.38 2.25 10.03
CA LEU A 318 4.12 3.30 11.00
C LEU A 318 3.72 2.64 12.33
N SER A 319 4.22 3.18 13.43
CA SER A 319 3.85 2.72 14.77
C SER A 319 4.00 3.84 15.78
N ALA A 320 3.09 3.87 16.76
CA ALA A 320 3.29 4.71 17.93
C ALA A 320 4.36 4.11 18.86
N THR A 321 4.27 2.79 19.09
CA THR A 321 5.13 2.07 20.03
C THR A 321 5.94 0.97 19.33
N MET A 322 6.94 1.38 18.55
CA MET A 322 7.87 0.43 17.92
C MET A 322 8.89 -0.10 18.96
N ARG A 323 8.45 -1.00 19.84
CA ARG A 323 9.29 -1.60 20.89
C ARG A 323 10.53 -2.27 20.26
N ASN A 324 11.66 -2.25 20.99
CA ASN A 324 12.91 -2.84 20.51
C ASN A 324 12.77 -4.28 20.01
N ARG A 325 11.94 -5.10 20.67
CA ARG A 325 11.68 -6.49 20.25
C ARG A 325 11.04 -6.57 18.87
N LEU A 326 9.98 -5.79 18.64
CA LEU A 326 9.31 -5.72 17.34
C LEU A 326 10.30 -5.24 16.27
N ARG A 327 11.03 -4.16 16.54
CA ARG A 327 12.07 -3.65 15.64
C ARG A 327 13.11 -4.72 15.30
N THR A 328 13.65 -5.44 16.28
CA THR A 328 14.62 -6.52 16.03
C THR A 328 14.01 -7.66 15.22
N ALA A 329 12.75 -8.04 15.49
CA ALA A 329 12.05 -9.08 14.75
C ALA A 329 11.88 -8.69 13.27
N LEU A 330 11.55 -7.43 12.97
CA LEU A 330 11.36 -6.92 11.62
C LEU A 330 12.61 -7.05 10.72
N PHE A 331 13.82 -6.92 11.28
CA PHE A 331 15.10 -7.14 10.56
C PHE A 331 15.67 -8.55 10.70
N GLY A 332 15.21 -9.31 11.71
CA GLY A 332 15.72 -10.63 12.07
C GLY A 332 14.70 -11.71 11.76
N ALA A 333 13.87 -12.04 12.76
CA ALA A 333 12.91 -13.14 12.69
C ALA A 333 12.01 -13.09 11.45
N TYR A 334 11.37 -11.94 11.18
CA TYR A 334 10.54 -11.77 10.01
C TYR A 334 11.37 -11.59 8.73
N GLY A 335 12.46 -10.83 8.83
CA GLY A 335 13.34 -10.53 7.70
C GLY A 335 12.74 -9.56 6.67
N TRP A 336 11.60 -8.93 6.98
CA TRP A 336 10.94 -8.02 6.05
C TRP A 336 11.75 -6.78 5.76
N TYR A 337 12.63 -6.31 6.65
CA TYR A 337 13.55 -5.21 6.33
C TYR A 337 14.98 -5.69 6.10
N ARG A 338 15.62 -5.13 5.08
CA ARG A 338 17.05 -5.36 4.80
C ARG A 338 17.91 -4.43 5.66
N ARG A 339 18.89 -5.00 6.37
CA ARG A 339 19.83 -4.23 7.20
C ARG A 339 20.58 -3.20 6.33
N GLY A 340 20.68 -1.97 6.84
CA GLY A 340 21.35 -0.85 6.16
C GLY A 340 20.59 -0.23 4.97
N LYS A 341 19.45 -0.79 4.54
CA LYS A 341 18.67 -0.26 3.39
C LYS A 341 17.38 0.45 3.78
N ALA A 342 16.95 0.30 5.03
CA ALA A 342 15.71 0.90 5.53
C ALA A 342 16.00 2.23 6.26
N VAL A 343 15.22 3.26 5.93
CA VAL A 343 15.22 4.54 6.65
C VAL A 343 14.50 4.35 7.99
N LYS A 344 15.08 4.87 9.07
CA LYS A 344 14.50 4.83 10.42
C LYS A 344 14.20 6.25 10.87
N LEU A 345 12.93 6.58 11.01
CA LEU A 345 12.47 7.87 11.52
C LEU A 345 11.92 7.64 12.93
N ILE A 346 12.76 7.80 13.95
CA ILE A 346 12.40 7.51 15.34
C ILE A 346 12.48 8.81 16.15
N LYS A 347 11.36 9.21 16.73
CA LYS A 347 11.34 10.27 17.74
C LYS A 347 11.56 9.65 19.12
N ASN A 348 12.70 9.94 19.73
CA ASN A 348 12.90 9.63 21.15
C ASN A 348 11.97 10.52 21.96
N GLY A 349 11.25 9.95 22.94
CA GLY A 349 10.38 10.73 23.84
C GLY A 349 11.15 11.89 24.48
N PRO A 350 10.52 13.04 24.74
CA PRO A 350 11.24 14.22 25.17
C PRO A 350 11.72 14.09 26.63
N SER A 351 12.95 14.54 26.90
CA SER A 351 13.43 14.92 28.24
C SER A 351 13.02 16.35 28.62
N SER A 352 12.06 16.96 27.92
CA SER A 352 11.60 18.33 28.19
C SER A 352 10.10 18.48 27.95
N ARG A 353 9.42 19.14 28.89
CA ARG A 353 7.95 19.33 28.95
C ARG A 353 7.34 19.81 27.62
N PRO A 354 6.10 19.41 27.29
CA PRO A 354 5.45 19.79 26.04
C PRO A 354 4.92 21.23 26.12
N THR A 355 5.40 22.09 25.23
CA THR A 355 4.76 23.36 24.91
C THR A 355 4.04 23.28 23.56
N HIS A 356 2.83 23.83 23.57
CA HIS A 356 1.94 24.15 22.46
C HIS A 356 1.02 23.06 21.89
N LYS A 357 -0.14 22.97 22.55
CA LYS A 357 -1.48 22.91 21.96
C LYS A 357 -1.60 23.92 20.81
N LEU A 358 -1.99 23.45 19.61
CA LEU A 358 -2.67 24.17 18.51
C LEU A 358 -2.58 23.26 17.27
N ASN A 359 -3.56 22.35 17.13
CA ASN A 359 -3.93 21.57 15.92
C ASN A 359 -4.67 20.27 16.24
N GLN A 360 -4.90 19.95 17.52
CA GLN A 360 -5.69 18.78 17.88
C GLN A 360 -7.19 18.95 17.59
N SER A 361 -7.75 20.16 17.63
CA SER A 361 -9.22 20.33 17.59
C SER A 361 -9.87 19.86 16.28
N ALA A 362 -9.32 20.17 15.11
CA ALA A 362 -9.96 19.82 13.83
C ALA A 362 -9.91 18.31 13.52
N ILE A 363 -8.80 17.64 13.86
CA ILE A 363 -8.66 16.18 13.67
C ILE A 363 -9.47 15.42 14.72
N HIS A 364 -9.54 15.93 15.95
CA HIS A 364 -10.28 15.30 17.05
C HIS A 364 -11.80 15.48 16.89
N HIS A 365 -12.28 16.56 16.27
CA HIS A 365 -13.71 16.74 15.98
C HIS A 365 -14.21 15.78 14.88
N ALA A 366 -13.40 15.54 13.84
CA ALA A 366 -13.71 14.55 12.80
C ALA A 366 -13.64 13.12 13.34
N SER A 367 -12.65 12.81 14.19
CA SER A 367 -12.59 11.53 14.91
C SER A 367 -13.74 11.37 15.91
N GLN A 368 -14.19 12.44 16.59
CA GLN A 368 -15.36 12.38 17.48
C GLN A 368 -16.68 12.26 16.73
N LEU A 369 -16.83 12.87 15.55
CA LEU A 369 -18.00 12.65 14.69
C LEU A 369 -18.05 11.20 14.19
N ILE A 370 -16.91 10.62 13.79
CA ILE A 370 -16.84 9.20 13.41
C ILE A 370 -17.10 8.30 14.63
N ILE A 371 -16.52 8.58 15.80
CA ILE A 371 -16.79 7.83 17.04
C ILE A 371 -18.27 7.98 17.44
N GLN A 372 -18.89 9.14 17.31
CA GLN A 372 -20.32 9.33 17.61
C GLN A 372 -21.24 8.66 16.58
N ILE A 373 -20.81 8.56 15.32
CA ILE A 373 -21.52 7.80 14.28
C ILE A 373 -21.38 6.29 14.54
N VAL A 374 -20.21 5.82 14.98
CA VAL A 374 -19.92 4.40 15.27
C VAL A 374 -20.46 3.93 16.63
N GLU A 375 -20.47 4.79 17.66
CA GLU A 375 -21.04 4.49 18.98
C GLU A 375 -22.57 4.44 18.98
N ARG A 376 -23.23 4.99 17.94
CA ARG A 376 -24.66 4.78 17.69
C ARG A 376 -24.95 3.44 16.99
N GLU A 377 -23.94 2.61 16.71
CA GLU A 377 -24.05 1.31 16.04
C GLU A 377 -23.86 0.09 16.98
N VAL A 378 -23.95 0.26 18.30
CA VAL A 378 -24.01 -0.84 19.29
C VAL A 378 -25.39 -0.95 19.93
#